data_AF-A0A7R9V970-F1
#
_entry.id   AF-A0A7R9V970-F1
#
_cell.length_a   1.000
_cell.length_b   1.000
_cell.length_c   1.000
_cell.angle_alpha   90.00
_cell.angle_beta   90.00
_cell.angle_gamma   90.00
#
_symmetry.space_group_name_H-M   'P 1'
#
loop_
_entity.id
_entity.type
_entity.pdbx_description
1 polymer ?
#
loop_
_entity_poly.entity_id
_entity_poly.type
_entity_poly.pdbx_seq_one_letter_code
_entity_poly.pdbx_strand_id
1 'polypeptide(L)'
;GAAAAPPGSGFRCFTSPGGFQVLLGRNNVQNDELSNRVAAPGDVWMHARGVPGSHAVIRVPSGAVPADEDVQFCADLAAYFSKARDSGKADVIVALAQHLKKPKGAKPGQIMVTKELRNVVARPARSEAARQEGGA
;
A
#
# COMPACT_ATOMS: atom_id res chain seq x y z
N GLY A 1 -7.67 -20.61 22.85
CA GLY A 1 -8.14 -19.48 22.03
C GLY A 1 -6.95 -18.60 21.71
N ALA A 2 -6.77 -18.07 20.52
CA ALA A 2 -7.56 -18.13 19.29
C ALA A 2 -7.02 -19.21 18.31
N ALA A 3 -7.90 -20.04 17.76
CA ALA A 3 -7.67 -20.79 16.51
C ALA A 3 -8.14 -19.90 15.35
N ALA A 4 -7.63 -19.91 14.12
CA ALA A 4 -6.43 -20.40 13.43
C ALA A 4 -6.52 -19.75 12.02
N ALA A 5 -5.45 -19.66 11.23
CA ALA A 5 -5.60 -19.47 9.78
C ALA A 5 -4.48 -20.16 8.98
N PRO A 6 -4.78 -21.28 8.28
CA PRO A 6 -3.93 -21.82 7.21
C PRO A 6 -4.53 -21.46 5.82
N PRO A 7 -3.87 -21.78 4.69
CA PRO A 7 -3.00 -20.92 3.90
C PRO A 7 -3.72 -20.10 2.81
N GLY A 8 -3.17 -18.91 2.55
CA GLY A 8 -3.65 -17.89 1.60
C GLY A 8 -2.69 -16.71 1.41
N SER A 9 -1.71 -16.40 2.26
CA SER A 9 -1.67 -16.24 3.72
C SER A 9 -0.83 -14.98 3.94
N GLY A 10 -1.45 -13.91 4.47
CA GLY A 10 -0.82 -12.62 4.75
C GLY A 10 -0.75 -11.62 3.60
N PHE A 11 -0.45 -10.37 3.95
CA PHE A 11 -0.07 -9.30 3.02
C PHE A 11 1.29 -9.60 2.38
N ARG A 12 1.67 -8.87 1.32
CA ARG A 12 3.09 -8.73 1.01
C ARG A 12 3.69 -7.83 2.08
N CYS A 13 4.83 -8.24 2.64
CA CYS A 13 5.48 -7.51 3.72
C CYS A 13 6.87 -7.09 3.25
N PHE A 14 7.17 -5.80 3.43
CA PHE A 14 8.48 -5.22 3.20
C PHE A 14 8.86 -4.39 4.43
N THR A 15 10.14 -4.04 4.51
CA THR A 15 10.64 -3.06 5.49
C THR A 15 11.18 -1.88 4.71
N SER A 16 10.72 -0.68 5.02
CA SER A 16 11.23 0.55 4.39
C SER A 16 12.66 0.85 4.87
N PRO A 17 13.40 1.76 4.20
CA PRO A 17 14.74 2.15 4.62
C PRO A 17 14.83 2.65 6.08
N GLY A 18 13.82 3.40 6.53
CA GLY A 18 13.68 3.88 7.91
C GLY A 18 13.20 2.81 8.90
N GLY A 19 13.03 1.54 8.48
CA GLY A 19 12.67 0.43 9.35
C GLY A 19 11.16 0.25 9.57
N PHE A 20 10.30 0.97 8.83
CA PHE A 20 8.85 0.82 8.97
C PHE A 20 8.34 -0.43 8.27
N GLN A 21 7.35 -1.10 8.86
CA GLN A 21 6.67 -2.20 8.21
C GLN A 21 5.77 -1.68 7.08
N VAL A 22 5.93 -2.24 5.89
CA VAL A 22 5.12 -1.94 4.71
C VAL A 22 4.29 -3.17 4.34
N LEU A 23 2.98 -3.01 4.25
CA LEU A 23 2.02 -4.06 3.93
C LEU A 23 1.32 -3.77 2.61
N LEU A 24 1.17 -4.77 1.74
CA LEU A 24 0.38 -4.65 0.51
C LEU A 24 -0.63 -5.79 0.38
N GLY A 25 -1.86 -5.44 0.01
CA GLY A 25 -2.88 -6.42 -0.33
C GLY A 25 -2.55 -7.14 -1.63
N ARG A 26 -2.75 -8.46 -1.69
CA ARG A 26 -2.47 -9.27 -2.90
C ARG A 26 -3.66 -9.39 -3.84
N ASN A 27 -4.84 -8.99 -3.37
CA ASN A 27 -6.11 -9.04 -4.09
C ASN A 27 -7.12 -8.08 -3.45
N ASN A 28 -8.31 -7.95 -4.05
CA ASN A 28 -9.34 -7.02 -3.59
C ASN A 28 -9.86 -7.30 -2.18
N VAL A 29 -9.93 -8.58 -1.76
CA VAL A 29 -10.36 -8.95 -0.40
C VAL A 29 -9.32 -8.49 0.62
N GLN A 30 -8.04 -8.71 0.34
CA GLN A 30 -6.95 -8.24 1.20
C GLN A 30 -6.80 -6.72 1.17
N ASN A 31 -7.01 -6.06 0.03
CA ASN A 31 -7.03 -4.60 -0.05
C ASN A 31 -8.11 -4.01 0.88
N ASP A 32 -9.29 -4.64 0.89
CA ASP A 32 -10.40 -4.26 1.77
C ASP A 32 -10.04 -4.41 3.25
N GLU A 33 -9.50 -5.57 3.61
CA GLU A 33 -9.06 -5.87 4.98
C GLU A 33 -7.95 -4.91 5.43
N LEU A 34 -6.94 -4.72 4.58
CA LEU A 34 -5.80 -3.87 4.86
C LEU A 34 -6.23 -2.44 5.17
N SER A 35 -7.08 -1.87 4.33
CA SER A 35 -7.42 -0.44 4.39
C SER A 35 -8.49 -0.12 5.42
N ASN A 36 -9.42 -1.05 5.66
CA ASN A 36 -10.58 -0.77 6.53
C ASN A 36 -10.48 -1.40 7.93
N ARG A 37 -9.60 -2.39 8.13
CA ARG A 37 -9.52 -3.13 9.40
C ARG A 37 -8.13 -3.16 10.01
N VAL A 38 -7.09 -3.28 9.18
CA VAL A 38 -5.71 -3.45 9.66
C VAL A 38 -4.99 -2.12 9.85
N ALA A 39 -5.15 -1.18 8.91
CA ALA A 39 -4.54 0.14 8.99
C ALA A 39 -5.11 0.94 10.17
N ALA A 40 -4.22 1.49 10.99
CA ALA A 40 -4.54 2.41 12.07
C ALA A 40 -4.68 3.84 11.52
N PRO A 41 -5.45 4.74 12.16
CA PRO A 41 -5.74 6.10 11.68
C PRO A 41 -4.53 6.92 11.18
N GLY A 42 -3.36 6.79 11.84
CA GLY A 42 -2.13 7.49 11.51
C GLY A 42 -1.23 6.81 10.47
N ASP A 43 -1.59 5.61 10.02
CA ASP A 43 -0.83 4.89 8.99
C ASP A 43 -0.94 5.59 7.63
N VAL A 44 0.13 5.52 6.84
CA VAL A 44 0.18 6.11 5.51
C VAL A 44 -0.28 5.07 4.48
N TRP A 45 -1.35 5.38 3.76
CA TRP A 45 -1.93 4.56 2.71
C TRP A 45 -1.57 5.08 1.33
N MET A 46 -1.35 4.17 0.38
CA MET A 46 -1.01 4.47 -1.01
C MET A 46 -1.68 3.54 -2.01
N HIS A 47 -1.93 4.07 -3.20
CA HIS A 47 -2.45 3.32 -4.34
C HIS A 47 -2.11 4.02 -5.67
N ALA A 48 -1.85 3.25 -6.72
CA ALA A 48 -1.60 3.77 -8.05
C ALA A 48 -2.85 4.50 -8.60
N ARG A 49 -2.68 5.71 -9.12
CA ARG A 49 -3.81 6.54 -9.59
C ARG A 49 -4.34 6.01 -10.92
N GLY A 50 -5.67 5.94 -11.03
CA GLY A 50 -6.36 5.66 -12.30
C GLY A 50 -6.28 4.22 -12.79
N VAL A 51 -5.60 3.32 -12.08
CA VAL A 51 -5.44 1.91 -12.49
C VAL A 51 -5.69 0.95 -11.33
N PRO A 52 -6.17 -0.27 -11.58
CA PRO A 52 -6.28 -1.29 -10.55
C PRO A 52 -4.91 -1.67 -9.97
N GLY A 53 -4.82 -1.81 -8.66
CA GLY A 53 -3.59 -2.23 -7.99
C GLY A 53 -3.77 -2.61 -6.52
N SER A 54 -2.64 -2.86 -5.88
CA SER A 54 -2.58 -3.19 -4.47
C SER A 54 -2.77 -1.93 -3.63
N HIS A 55 -3.53 -2.04 -2.54
CA HIS A 55 -3.47 -1.05 -1.48
C HIS A 55 -2.17 -1.28 -0.71
N ALA A 56 -1.39 -0.23 -0.50
CA ALA A 56 -0.13 -0.28 0.23
C ALA A 56 -0.22 0.58 1.48
N VAL A 57 0.31 0.11 2.61
CA VAL A 57 0.25 0.81 3.90
C VAL A 57 1.61 0.75 4.58
N ILE A 58 2.14 1.90 4.98
CA ILE A 58 3.23 2.01 5.94
C ILE A 58 2.60 2.02 7.34
N ARG A 59 2.99 1.07 8.19
CA ARG A 59 2.59 1.05 9.60
C ARG A 59 3.40 2.08 10.37
N VAL A 60 2.74 3.09 10.93
CA VAL A 60 3.38 4.22 11.61
C VAL A 60 3.09 4.15 13.11
N PRO A 61 4.11 3.86 13.94
CA PRO A 61 3.96 3.97 15.40
C PRO A 61 3.58 5.40 15.82
N SER A 62 2.89 5.52 16.95
CA SER A 62 2.51 6.83 17.48
C SER A 62 3.74 7.74 17.67
N GLY A 63 3.66 8.98 17.19
CA GLY A 63 4.74 9.97 17.27
C GLY A 63 5.84 9.82 16.23
N ALA A 64 5.82 8.78 15.39
CA ALA A 64 6.75 8.63 14.28
C ALA A 64 6.22 9.31 13.00
N VAL A 65 7.13 9.70 12.12
CA VAL A 65 6.83 10.25 10.79
C VAL A 65 7.76 9.58 9.77
N PRO A 66 7.23 8.84 8.77
CA PRO A 66 8.05 8.29 7.71
C PRO A 66 8.77 9.39 6.92
N ALA A 67 10.03 9.17 6.58
CA ALA A 67 10.78 10.08 5.73
C ALA A 67 10.29 9.99 4.27
N ASP A 68 10.71 10.94 3.43
CA ASP A 68 10.35 10.94 2.01
C ASP A 68 10.82 9.67 1.28
N GLU A 69 11.96 9.10 1.71
CA GLU A 69 12.48 7.85 1.17
C GLU A 69 11.61 6.63 1.51
N ASP A 70 11.02 6.58 2.71
CA ASP A 70 10.07 5.54 3.10
C ASP A 70 8.80 5.62 2.26
N VAL A 71 8.34 6.86 2.03
CA VAL A 71 7.16 7.12 1.21
C VAL A 71 7.42 6.73 -0.24
N GLN A 72 8.56 7.12 -0.80
CA GLN A 72 8.94 6.77 -2.17
C GLN A 72 9.10 5.25 -2.34
N PHE A 73 9.72 4.57 -1.37
CA PHE A 73 9.85 3.11 -1.34
C PHE A 73 8.49 2.41 -1.45
N CYS A 74 7.53 2.84 -0.63
CA CYS A 74 6.18 2.28 -0.64
C CYS A 74 5.42 2.63 -1.93
N ALA A 75 5.60 3.84 -2.47
CA ALA A 75 4.97 4.26 -3.72
C ALA A 75 5.47 3.42 -4.92
N ASP A 76 6.77 3.13 -4.99
CA ASP A 76 7.35 2.27 -6.03
C ASP A 76 6.76 0.85 -5.94
N LEU A 77 6.58 0.30 -4.74
CA LEU A 77 5.90 -0.98 -4.54
C LEU A 77 4.42 -0.95 -4.94
N ALA A 78 3.68 0.10 -4.57
CA ALA A 78 2.27 0.26 -4.92
C ALA A 78 2.07 0.31 -6.44
N ALA A 79 2.96 1.03 -7.15
CA ALA A 79 2.95 1.09 -8.60
C ALA A 79 3.35 -0.25 -9.23
N TYR A 80 4.37 -0.92 -8.69
CA TYR A 80 4.82 -2.23 -9.17
C TYR A 80 3.75 -3.32 -9.05
N PHE A 81 3.00 -3.35 -7.95
CA PHE A 81 1.88 -4.29 -7.76
C PHE A 81 0.54 -3.71 -8.26
N SER A 82 0.58 -2.97 -9.37
CA SER A 82 -0.58 -2.44 -10.07
C SER A 82 -0.52 -2.74 -11.57
N LYS A 83 -1.56 -2.34 -12.30
CA LYS A 83 -1.54 -2.38 -13.78
C LYS A 83 -0.54 -1.40 -14.42
N ALA A 84 0.09 -0.51 -13.64
CA ALA A 84 1.17 0.36 -14.11
C ALA A 84 2.58 -0.27 -13.97
N ARG A 85 2.70 -1.55 -13.64
CA ARG A 85 3.98 -2.25 -13.38
C ARG A 85 5.06 -2.02 -14.44
N ASP A 86 4.69 -2.03 -15.71
CA ASP A 86 5.64 -1.88 -16.84
C ASP A 86 5.76 -0.42 -17.32
N SER A 87 5.14 0.52 -16.61
CA SER A 87 5.26 1.95 -16.90
C SER A 87 6.59 2.50 -16.37
N GLY A 88 7.23 3.39 -17.13
CA GLY A 88 8.46 4.05 -16.65
C GLY A 88 8.22 4.93 -15.41
N LYS A 89 7.03 5.51 -15.29
CA LYS A 89 6.56 6.29 -14.15
C LYS A 89 5.06 6.07 -13.94
N ALA A 90 4.60 6.19 -12.70
CA ALA A 90 3.18 6.14 -12.36
C ALA A 90 2.86 7.13 -11.22
N ASP A 91 1.71 7.78 -11.28
CA ASP A 91 1.22 8.61 -10.18
C ASP A 91 0.65 7.74 -9.06
N VAL A 92 1.00 8.06 -7.82
CA VAL A 92 0.55 7.36 -6.62
C VAL A 92 -0.10 8.35 -5.67
N ILE A 93 -1.32 8.01 -5.24
CA ILE A 93 -2.07 8.74 -4.22
C ILE A 93 -1.43 8.42 -2.87
N VAL A 94 -1.21 9.43 -2.04
CA VAL A 94 -0.80 9.26 -0.63
C VAL A 94 -1.89 9.86 0.26
N ALA A 95 -2.36 9.09 1.23
CA ALA A 95 -3.36 9.51 2.21
C ALA A 95 -3.06 8.93 3.60
N LEU A 96 -3.70 9.46 4.64
CA LEU A 96 -3.74 8.77 5.93
C LEU A 96 -4.91 7.79 5.96
N ALA A 97 -4.78 6.69 6.68
CA ALA A 97 -5.85 5.70 6.80
C ALA A 97 -7.15 6.30 7.38
N GLN A 98 -7.06 7.29 8.28
CA GLN A 98 -8.24 8.03 8.78
C GLN A 98 -9.01 8.82 7.71
N HIS A 99 -8.37 9.11 6.57
CA HIS A 99 -9.01 9.75 5.42
C HIS A 99 -9.57 8.72 4.42
N LEU A 100 -9.60 7.44 4.78
CA LEU A 100 -10.21 6.40 3.97
C LEU A 100 -11.63 6.16 4.46
N LYS A 101 -12.56 6.05 3.52
CA LYS A 101 -13.94 5.71 3.79
C LYS A 101 -14.39 4.63 2.82
N LYS A 102 -14.95 3.54 3.35
CA LYS A 102 -15.66 2.55 2.54
C LYS A 102 -17.11 3.00 2.35
N PRO A 103 -17.54 3.34 1.12
CA PRO A 103 -18.93 3.65 0.87
C PRO A 103 -19.83 2.44 1.18
N LYS A 104 -21.07 2.69 1.62
CA LYS A 104 -22.04 1.62 1.88
C LYS A 104 -22.32 0.86 0.57
N GLY A 105 -22.19 -0.47 0.62
CA GLY A 105 -22.40 -1.33 -0.56
C GLY A 105 -21.22 -1.40 -1.54
N ALA A 106 -20.09 -0.76 -1.24
CA ALA A 106 -18.90 -0.84 -2.07
C ALA A 106 -18.34 -2.27 -2.12
N LYS A 107 -17.85 -2.68 -3.30
CA LYS A 107 -17.23 -3.99 -3.51
C LYS A 107 -15.91 -4.09 -2.72
N PRO A 108 -15.41 -5.30 -2.39
CA PRO A 108 -14.10 -5.46 -1.76
C PRO A 108 -13.01 -4.70 -2.53
N GLY A 109 -12.16 -3.99 -1.80
CA GLY A 109 -11.05 -3.21 -2.34
C GLY A 109 -11.46 -1.83 -2.87
N GLN A 110 -12.75 -1.50 -2.94
CA GLN A 110 -13.17 -0.13 -3.27
C GLN A 110 -13.10 0.74 -2.02
N ILE A 111 -12.29 1.79 -2.11
CA ILE A 111 -12.12 2.78 -1.06
C ILE A 111 -12.26 4.19 -1.63
N MET A 112 -12.87 5.09 -0.86
CA MET A 112 -12.92 6.50 -1.16
C MET A 112 -11.88 7.23 -0.29
N VAL A 113 -11.01 8.00 -0.92
CA VAL A 113 -10.06 8.88 -0.23
C VAL A 113 -10.76 10.23 -0.03
N THR A 114 -11.02 10.62 1.21
CA THR A 114 -11.66 11.90 1.55
C THR A 114 -10.69 13.06 1.55
N LYS A 115 -9.41 12.79 1.82
CA LYS A 115 -8.33 13.78 1.80
C LYS A 115 -7.00 13.13 1.41
N GLU A 116 -6.46 13.56 0.28
CA GLU A 116 -5.10 13.24 -0.14
C GLU A 116 -4.09 14.11 0.65
N LEU A 117 -2.94 13.54 1.01
CA LEU A 117 -1.81 14.29 1.54
C LEU A 117 -0.98 14.90 0.42
N ARG A 118 -0.61 14.08 -0.57
CA ARG A 118 0.16 14.48 -1.75
C ARG A 118 0.08 13.41 -2.84
N ASN A 119 0.52 13.77 -4.05
CA ASN A 119 0.82 12.84 -5.13
C ASN A 119 2.33 12.55 -5.18
N VAL A 120 2.70 11.30 -5.44
CA VAL A 120 4.11 10.89 -5.61
C VAL A 120 4.27 10.22 -6.97
N VAL A 121 5.34 10.56 -7.68
CA VAL A 121 5.71 9.89 -8.93
C VAL A 121 6.57 8.68 -8.62
N ALA A 122 5.97 7.50 -8.74
CA ALA A 122 6.63 6.21 -8.54
C ALA A 122 7.37 5.74 -9.79
N ARG A 123 8.35 4.86 -9.60
CA ARG A 123 9.10 4.16 -10.64
C ARG A 123 9.05 2.65 -10.34
N PRO A 124 8.08 1.90 -10.88
CA PRO A 124 7.90 0.47 -10.62
C PRO A 124 9.18 -0.38 -10.69
N ALA A 125 10.02 -0.13 -11.70
CA ALA A 125 11.29 -0.84 -11.91
C ALA A 125 12.33 -0.62 -10.80
N ARG A 126 12.17 0.40 -9.96
CA ARG A 126 13.05 0.66 -8.80
C ARG A 126 12.54 0.04 -7.51
N SER A 127 11.33 -0.52 -7.52
CA SER A 127 10.76 -1.16 -6.35
C SER A 127 11.63 -2.33 -5.88
N GLU A 128 11.60 -2.58 -4.57
CA GLU A 128 12.34 -3.69 -3.97
C GLU A 128 11.89 -5.05 -4.53
N ALA A 129 10.60 -5.19 -4.83
CA ALA A 129 10.07 -6.39 -5.49
C ALA A 129 10.65 -6.59 -6.89
N ALA A 130 10.78 -5.54 -7.70
CA ALA A 130 11.40 -5.63 -9.02
C ALA A 130 12.87 -6.09 -8.94
N ARG A 131 13.62 -5.59 -7.95
CA ARG A 131 15.01 -5.98 -7.72
C ARG A 131 15.16 -7.44 -7.32
N GLN A 132 14.24 -7.93 -6.48
CA GLN A 132 14.22 -9.33 -6.05
C GLN A 132 13.84 -10.28 -7.18
N GLU A 133 12.96 -9.86 -8.11
CA GLU A 133 12.57 -10.67 -9.27
C GLU A 133 13.62 -10.67 -10.40
N GLY A 134 14.39 -9.59 -10.57
CA GLY A 134 15.42 -9.46 -11.62
C GLY A 134 16.80 -10.01 -11.28
N GLY A 135 17.00 -10.51 -10.06
CA GLY A 135 18.24 -11.12 -9.58
C GLY A 135 18.28 -12.65 -9.64
N ALA A 136 17.29 -13.27 -10.30
CA ALA A 136 17.19 -14.71 -10.51
C ALA A 136 17.73 -15.15 -11.89
#